data_AF-A0A3S4HMQ5-F1
#
_entry.id   AF-A0A3S4HMQ5-F1
#
_cell.length_a   1.000
_cell.length_b   1.000
_cell.length_c   1.000
_cell.angle_alpha   90.00
_cell.angle_beta   90.00
_cell.angle_gamma   90.00
#
_symmetry.space_group_name_H-M   'P 1'
#
loop_
_entity.id
_entity.type
_entity.pdbx_description
1 polymer ?
#
loop_
_entity_poly.entity_id
_entity_poly.type
_entity_poly.pdbx_seq_one_letter_code
_entity_poly.pdbx_strand_id
1 'polypeptide(L)'
;MSERNPFFSVSTLPYQAPPFDVIDDSHYRPAFDEGVRQQRAEIRAIIDNPQPASFANTLEALEQSGQLLGAGDAGLFRHGWRPYQSLYSITG
;
A
#
# COMPACT_ATOMS: atom_id res chain seq x y z
N MET A 1 -17.98 -2.53 -3.38
CA MET A 1 -17.87 -2.66 -4.85
C MET A 1 -17.12 -1.46 -5.39
N SER A 2 -15.81 -1.40 -5.13
CA SER A 2 -14.92 -0.34 -5.62
C SER A 2 -14.01 -0.89 -6.72
N GLU A 3 -14.61 -1.61 -7.67
CA GLU A 3 -13.92 -2.27 -8.81
C GLU A 3 -13.27 -1.29 -9.81
N ARG A 4 -13.35 0.02 -9.57
CA ARG A 4 -12.79 1.05 -10.45
C ARG A 4 -11.50 1.68 -9.95
N ASN A 5 -10.97 1.29 -8.79
CA ASN A 5 -9.73 1.89 -8.33
C ASN A 5 -8.53 1.27 -9.08
N PRO A 6 -7.77 2.05 -9.87
CA PRO A 6 -6.63 1.55 -10.64
C PRO A 6 -5.52 0.96 -9.76
N PHE A 7 -5.50 1.27 -8.45
CA PHE A 7 -4.54 0.68 -7.51
C PHE A 7 -4.86 -0.78 -7.13
N PHE A 8 -6.08 -1.27 -7.35
CA PHE A 8 -6.48 -2.65 -6.96
C PHE A 8 -6.09 -3.73 -7.98
N SER A 9 -5.50 -3.34 -9.10
CA SER A 9 -5.08 -4.24 -10.17
C SER A 9 -3.62 -3.99 -10.54
N VAL A 10 -2.89 -5.05 -10.91
CA VAL A 10 -1.52 -4.91 -11.41
C VAL A 10 -1.56 -4.20 -12.76
N SER A 11 -0.75 -3.15 -12.92
CA SER A 11 -0.67 -2.41 -14.17
C SER A 11 -0.09 -3.28 -15.28
N THR A 12 -0.73 -3.22 -16.46
CA THR A 12 -0.25 -3.89 -17.68
C THR A 12 0.77 -3.05 -18.46
N LEU A 13 1.08 -1.84 -17.99
CA LEU A 13 2.10 -0.98 -18.60
C LEU A 13 3.51 -1.58 -18.43
N PRO A 14 4.48 -1.23 -19.30
CA PRO A 14 5.86 -1.68 -19.17
C PRO A 14 6.40 -1.44 -17.77
N TYR A 15 7.07 -2.43 -17.20
CA TYR A 15 7.61 -2.41 -15.83
C TYR A 15 6.53 -2.23 -14.73
N GLN A 16 5.27 -2.58 -15.02
CA GLN A 16 4.14 -2.38 -14.09
C GLN A 16 3.97 -0.91 -13.65
N ALA A 17 4.38 0.03 -14.52
CA ALA A 17 4.24 1.45 -14.26
C ALA A 17 2.78 1.80 -13.93
N PRO A 18 2.49 2.60 -12.89
CA PRO A 18 1.10 2.92 -12.58
C PRO A 18 0.43 3.68 -13.73
N PRO A 19 -0.86 3.42 -14.02
CA PRO A 19 -1.57 4.06 -15.12
C PRO A 19 -2.07 5.46 -14.71
N PHE A 20 -1.19 6.45 -14.84
CA PHE A 20 -1.45 7.82 -14.36
C PHE A 20 -2.51 8.59 -15.14
N ASP A 21 -2.85 8.11 -16.33
CA ASP A 21 -3.94 8.62 -17.16
C ASP A 21 -5.32 8.37 -16.54
N VAL A 22 -5.44 7.43 -15.60
CA VAL A 22 -6.70 7.07 -14.93
C VAL A 22 -6.67 7.22 -13.40
N ILE A 23 -5.52 7.59 -12.82
CA ILE A 23 -5.39 7.87 -11.38
C ILE A 23 -5.87 9.30 -11.11
N ASP A 24 -6.73 9.45 -10.10
CA ASP A 24 -7.32 10.71 -9.65
C ASP A 24 -7.16 10.80 -8.13
N ASP A 25 -7.19 12.01 -7.57
CA ASP A 25 -7.03 12.25 -6.14
C ASP A 25 -8.04 11.46 -5.30
N SER A 26 -9.25 11.27 -5.83
CA SER A 26 -10.33 10.49 -5.20
C SER A 26 -10.00 8.99 -5.05
N HIS A 27 -9.02 8.47 -5.78
CA HIS A 27 -8.60 7.07 -5.72
C HIS A 27 -7.62 6.78 -4.57
N TYR A 28 -6.89 7.79 -4.06
CA TYR A 28 -5.88 7.55 -3.04
C TYR A 28 -6.47 7.14 -1.69
N ARG A 29 -7.49 7.87 -1.20
CA ARG A 29 -8.06 7.57 0.12
C ARG A 29 -8.64 6.15 0.21
N PRO A 30 -9.48 5.69 -0.75
CA PRO A 30 -9.95 4.32 -0.77
C PRO A 30 -8.83 3.29 -0.96
N ALA A 31 -7.81 3.60 -1.76
CA ALA A 31 -6.67 2.70 -1.96
C ALA A 31 -5.84 2.52 -0.68
N PHE A 32 -5.62 3.60 0.06
CA PHE A 32 -4.87 3.58 1.31
C PHE A 32 -5.64 2.84 2.41
N ASP A 33 -6.93 3.16 2.59
CA ASP A 33 -7.78 2.49 3.60
C ASP A 33 -7.85 0.98 3.33
N GLU A 34 -8.00 0.58 2.07
CA GLU A 34 -8.00 -0.82 1.65
C GLU A 34 -6.61 -1.48 1.80
N GLY A 35 -5.53 -0.78 1.45
CA GLY A 35 -4.16 -1.25 1.64
C GLY A 35 -3.83 -1.52 3.10
N VAL A 36 -4.22 -0.61 4.02
CA VAL A 36 -4.08 -0.82 5.46
C VAL A 36 -4.93 -2.00 5.94
N ARG A 37 -6.17 -2.15 5.43
CA ARG A 37 -7.05 -3.25 5.78
C ARG A 37 -6.48 -4.60 5.37
N GLN A 38 -5.96 -4.70 4.14
CA GLN A 38 -5.33 -5.92 3.62
C GLN A 38 -4.05 -6.25 4.37
N GLN A 39 -3.15 -5.28 4.58
CA GLN A 39 -1.92 -5.49 5.33
C GLN A 39 -2.18 -5.99 6.76
N ARG A 40 -3.19 -5.42 7.44
CA ARG A 40 -3.59 -5.91 8.78
C ARG A 40 -4.09 -7.35 8.74
N ALA A 41 -4.83 -7.74 7.69
CA ALA A 41 -5.31 -9.11 7.52
C ALA A 41 -4.16 -10.08 7.24
N GLU A 42 -3.20 -9.69 6.39
CA GLU A 42 -1.99 -10.45 6.07
C GLU A 42 -1.12 -10.66 7.32
N ILE A 43 -0.84 -9.59 8.07
CA ILE A 43 -0.11 -9.67 9.34
C ILE A 43 -0.84 -10.57 10.33
N ARG A 44 -2.18 -10.49 10.40
CA ARG A 44 -2.95 -11.36 11.28
C ARG A 44 -2.85 -12.83 10.88
N ALA A 45 -2.84 -13.13 9.59
CA ALA A 45 -2.61 -14.49 9.10
C ALA A 45 -1.21 -15.02 9.44
N ILE A 46 -0.20 -14.14 9.47
CA ILE A 46 1.16 -14.49 9.93
C ILE A 46 1.16 -14.78 11.44
N ILE A 47 0.51 -13.94 12.25
CA ILE A 47 0.42 -14.11 13.70
C ILE A 47 -0.36 -15.38 14.07
N ASP A 48 -1.46 -15.64 13.37
CA ASP A 48 -2.34 -16.77 13.64
C ASP A 48 -1.82 -18.09 13.02
N ASN A 49 -0.63 -18.10 12.41
CA ASN A 49 -0.03 -19.30 11.84
C ASN A 49 0.42 -20.29 12.94
N PRO A 50 -0.16 -21.50 13.01
CA PRO A 50 0.18 -22.48 14.06
C PRO A 50 1.53 -23.18 13.85
N GLN A 51 2.17 -23.00 12.68
CA GLN A 51 3.49 -23.58 12.42
C GLN A 51 4.59 -22.85 13.20
N PRO A 52 5.69 -23.54 13.58
CA PRO A 52 6.85 -22.88 14.15
C PRO A 52 7.34 -21.74 13.27
N ALA A 53 7.68 -20.60 13.87
CA ALA A 53 8.21 -19.46 13.14
C ALA A 53 9.45 -19.86 12.33
N SER A 54 9.41 -19.56 11.04
CA SER A 54 10.46 -19.79 10.06
C SER A 54 10.67 -18.52 9.25
N PHE A 55 11.78 -18.45 8.53
CA PHE A 55 12.07 -17.30 7.67
C PHE A 55 10.94 -17.06 6.66
N ALA A 56 10.43 -18.12 6.03
CA ALA A 56 9.39 -18.05 5.01
C ALA A 56 8.03 -17.59 5.56
N ASN A 57 7.60 -18.14 6.70
CA ASN A 57 6.27 -17.84 7.24
C ASN A 57 6.21 -16.53 8.05
N THR A 58 7.36 -15.96 8.40
CA THR A 58 7.44 -14.74 9.23
C THR A 58 8.09 -13.61 8.45
N LEU A 59 9.35 -13.74 8.03
CA LEU A 59 10.05 -12.60 7.40
C LEU A 59 9.61 -12.39 5.96
N GLU A 60 9.62 -13.44 5.14
CA GLU A 60 9.21 -13.36 3.74
C GLU A 60 7.73 -12.98 3.63
N ALA A 61 6.86 -13.55 4.47
CA ALA A 61 5.45 -13.18 4.52
C ALA A 61 5.23 -11.70 4.93
N LEU A 62 6.06 -11.16 5.83
CA LEU A 62 6.02 -9.73 6.18
C LEU A 62 6.51 -8.85 5.03
N GLU A 63 7.59 -9.22 4.33
CA GLU A 63 8.09 -8.48 3.16
C GLU A 63 7.10 -8.49 1.99
N GLN A 64 6.36 -9.57 1.81
CA GLN A 64 5.32 -9.69 0.79
C GLN A 64 4.03 -8.96 1.19
N SER A 65 3.83 -8.63 2.47
CA SER A 65 2.64 -7.94 2.95
C SER A 65 2.63 -6.46 2.56
N GLY A 66 1.44 -5.88 2.37
CA GLY A 66 1.28 -4.44 2.16
C GLY A 66 1.69 -3.93 0.77
N GLN A 67 1.76 -4.80 -0.25
CA GLN A 67 2.05 -4.39 -1.63
C GLN A 67 1.09 -3.31 -2.13
N LEU A 68 -0.20 -3.42 -1.80
CA LEU A 68 -1.20 -2.41 -2.18
C LEU A 68 -0.95 -1.06 -1.50
N LEU A 69 -0.51 -1.07 -0.23
CA LEU A 69 -0.16 0.14 0.50
C LEU A 69 1.08 0.81 -0.10
N GLY A 70 2.10 0.02 -0.47
CA GLY A 70 3.31 0.51 -1.14
C GLY A 70 3.03 1.10 -2.53
N ALA A 71 2.10 0.53 -3.29
CA ALA A 71 1.71 1.06 -4.60
C ALA A 71 1.03 2.43 -4.51
N GLY A 72 0.17 2.64 -3.50
CA GLY A 72 -0.46 3.93 -3.23
C GLY A 72 0.57 5.00 -2.82
N ASP A 73 1.52 4.64 -1.97
CA ASP A 73 2.59 5.53 -1.49
C ASP A 73 3.52 5.96 -2.64
N ALA A 74 3.91 5.03 -3.52
CA ALA A 74 4.75 5.32 -4.68
C ALA A 74 4.10 6.31 -5.67
N GLY A 75 2.78 6.22 -5.88
CA GLY A 75 2.05 7.19 -6.70
C GLY A 75 2.03 8.59 -6.09
N LEU A 76 1.94 8.67 -4.76
CA LEU A 76 1.82 9.89 -3.97
C LEU A 76 3.12 10.71 -3.94
N PHE A 77 4.28 10.04 -3.87
CA PHE A 77 5.60 10.70 -3.87
C PHE A 77 5.91 11.45 -5.17
N ARG A 78 5.46 10.97 -6.33
CA ARG A 78 5.71 11.66 -7.61
C ARG A 78 4.80 12.86 -7.84
N HIS A 79 3.61 12.88 -7.25
CA HIS A 79 2.70 14.02 -7.30
C HIS A 79 3.06 15.14 -6.29
N GLY A 80 4.23 15.05 -5.64
CA GLY A 80 4.75 16.12 -4.79
C GLY A 80 4.13 16.18 -3.40
N TRP A 81 3.33 15.19 -3.01
CA TRP A 81 2.78 15.10 -1.67
C TRP A 81 3.88 14.66 -0.70
N ARG A 82 4.14 15.50 0.31
CA ARG A 82 5.11 15.19 1.37
C ARG A 82 4.34 14.73 2.62
N PRO A 83 4.33 13.42 2.94
CA PRO A 83 3.91 13.02 4.27
C PRO A 83 4.87 13.68 5.27
N TYR A 84 4.34 14.26 6.34
CA TYR A 84 5.08 14.86 7.47
C TYR A 84 5.66 16.28 7.34
N GLN A 85 5.18 17.15 6.44
CA GLN A 85 5.51 18.59 6.57
C GLN A 85 4.65 19.35 7.61
N SER A 86 3.61 18.73 8.18
CA SER A 86 2.78 19.36 9.22
C SER A 86 3.31 19.17 10.66
N LEU A 87 4.47 18.52 10.87
CA LEU A 87 5.04 18.34 12.22
C LEU A 87 6.17 19.32 12.58
N TYR A 88 6.57 20.21 11.66
CA TYR A 88 7.61 21.23 11.91
C TYR A 88 7.06 22.66 12.05
N SER A 89 5.75 22.84 12.21
CA SER A 89 5.14 24.16 12.49
C SER A 89 4.75 24.36 13.96
N ILE A 90 5.14 23.45 14.86
CA ILE A 90 4.83 23.52 16.29
C ILE A 90 6.11 23.52 17.13
N THR A 91 7.13 24.29 16.73
CA THR A 91 8.11 24.82 17.67
C THR A 91 8.74 26.07 17.07
N GLY A 92 8.42 27.22 17.69
CA GLY A 92 9.22 28.45 17.81
C GLY A 92 9.94 28.99 16.59
#